data_AF-A0A6P0HWW8-F1
#
_entry.id   AF-A0A6P0HWW8-F1
#
_cell.length_a   1.000
_cell.length_b   1.000
_cell.length_c   1.000
_cell.angle_alpha   90.00
_cell.angle_beta   90.00
_cell.angle_gamma   90.00
#
_symmetry.space_group_name_H-M   'P 1'
#
loop_
_entity.id
_entity.type
_entity.pdbx_description
1 polymer ?
#
loop_
_entity_poly.entity_id
_entity_poly.type
_entity_poly.pdbx_seq_one_letter_code
_entity_poly.pdbx_strand_id
1 'polypeptide(L)'
;MPYSVVLNLTPKSPIPTKYLTSRHLHALFLTLVSSVDRNLGDRLHESTGNKPFTISHLQTQKPSSKSRDHTLQWQHKKFLPPGTNCWWRVSLLDDNLFSELTQLWLKINPEQPWHLEPANLNIISILSTPKSNQPWVGSFSYQELY
;
A
#
# COMPACT_ATOMS: atom_id res chain seq x y z
N MET A 1 1.64 -3.56 -18.12
CA MET A 1 0.47 -4.14 -17.46
C MET A 1 0.31 -3.44 -16.13
N PRO A 2 -0.82 -2.79 -15.84
CA PRO A 2 -1.07 -2.30 -14.50
C PRO A 2 -1.26 -3.42 -13.49
N TYR A 3 -0.66 -3.23 -12.31
CA TYR A 3 -0.78 -4.14 -11.17
C TYR A 3 -1.46 -3.42 -10.01
N SER A 4 -2.19 -4.17 -9.20
CA SER A 4 -2.78 -3.71 -7.96
C SER A 4 -2.38 -4.68 -6.85
N VAL A 5 -1.63 -4.17 -5.89
CA VAL A 5 -1.03 -4.91 -4.78
C VAL A 5 -1.64 -4.41 -3.48
N VAL A 6 -1.87 -5.30 -2.53
CA VAL A 6 -2.39 -4.96 -1.19
C VAL A 6 -1.39 -5.33 -0.12
N LEU A 7 -1.06 -4.36 0.73
CA LEU A 7 -0.28 -4.56 1.94
C LEU A 7 -1.23 -4.66 3.13
N ASN A 8 -1.18 -5.76 3.87
CA ASN A 8 -1.87 -5.90 5.16
C ASN A 8 -0.93 -5.45 6.28
N LEU A 9 -1.45 -4.60 7.17
CA LEU A 9 -0.69 -3.86 8.14
C LEU A 9 -1.36 -3.92 9.52
N THR A 10 -0.55 -3.79 10.57
CA THR A 10 -1.04 -3.60 11.95
C THR A 10 -0.27 -2.47 12.64
N PRO A 11 -0.95 -1.44 13.17
CA PRO A 11 -0.32 -0.42 14.02
C PRO A 11 0.14 -1.01 15.35
N LYS A 12 1.38 -0.71 15.75
CA LYS A 12 1.92 -0.99 17.09
C LYS A 12 1.58 0.12 18.10
N SER A 13 1.29 1.32 17.62
CA SER A 13 0.88 2.47 18.42
C SER A 13 -0.29 3.20 17.77
N PRO A 14 -1.06 4.02 18.52
CA PRO A 14 -2.22 4.71 17.96
C PRO A 14 -1.81 5.66 16.83
N ILE A 15 -2.59 5.69 15.75
CA ILE A 15 -2.35 6.58 14.61
C ILE A 15 -3.36 7.73 14.63
N PRO A 16 -2.93 8.97 14.93
CA PRO A 16 -3.79 10.14 14.80
C PRO A 16 -4.29 10.33 13.37
N THR A 17 -5.51 10.84 13.21
CA THR A 17 -6.17 11.04 11.89
C THR A 17 -5.36 11.89 10.92
N LYS A 18 -4.61 12.89 11.43
CA LYS A 18 -3.74 13.75 10.61
C LYS A 18 -2.63 12.99 9.87
N TYR A 19 -2.26 11.80 10.34
CA TYR A 19 -1.26 10.92 9.72
C TYR A 19 -1.84 9.86 8.80
N LEU A 20 -3.18 9.76 8.71
CA LEU A 20 -3.88 8.85 7.82
C LEU A 20 -4.17 9.47 6.45
N THR A 21 -3.48 10.57 6.11
CA THR A 21 -3.62 11.27 4.84
C THR A 21 -2.72 10.65 3.78
N SER A 22 -3.10 10.81 2.51
CA SER A 22 -2.36 10.27 1.37
C SER A 22 -0.89 10.71 1.34
N ARG A 23 -0.56 11.92 1.84
CA ARG A 23 0.83 12.41 1.90
C ARG A 23 1.72 11.51 2.77
N HIS A 24 1.26 11.13 3.96
CA HIS A 24 2.07 10.31 4.87
C HIS A 24 2.17 8.87 4.37
N LEU A 25 1.08 8.32 3.80
CA LEU A 25 1.12 6.99 3.17
C LEU A 25 2.05 6.97 1.94
N HIS A 26 2.08 8.06 1.17
CA HIS A 26 3.02 8.21 0.06
C HIS A 26 4.47 8.29 0.54
N ALA A 27 4.76 9.06 1.58
CA ALA A 27 6.09 9.11 2.18
C ALA A 27 6.52 7.74 2.75
N LEU A 28 5.60 7.02 3.39
CA LEU A 28 5.83 5.66 3.88
C LEU A 28 6.15 4.70 2.73
N PHE A 29 5.41 4.76 1.62
CA PHE A 29 5.71 3.95 0.44
C PHE A 29 7.12 4.20 -0.09
N LEU A 30 7.51 5.46 -0.27
CA LEU A 30 8.86 5.78 -0.72
C LEU A 30 9.92 5.32 0.29
N THR A 31 9.65 5.42 1.60
CA THR A 31 10.54 4.90 2.64
C THR A 31 10.71 3.39 2.54
N LEU A 32 9.63 2.65 2.26
CA LEU A 32 9.69 1.20 2.01
C LEU A 32 10.57 0.89 0.81
N VAL A 33 10.36 1.60 -0.31
CA VAL A 33 11.15 1.44 -1.53
C VAL A 33 12.64 1.72 -1.25
N SER A 34 12.95 2.88 -0.67
CA SER A 34 14.31 3.32 -0.37
C SER A 34 15.05 2.41 0.61
N SER A 35 14.34 1.67 1.45
CA SER A 35 14.95 0.76 2.43
C SER A 35 15.62 -0.46 1.80
N VAL A 36 15.18 -0.86 0.60
CA VAL A 36 15.76 -1.99 -0.13
C VAL A 36 16.49 -1.51 -1.38
N ASP A 37 15.96 -0.51 -2.07
CA ASP A 37 16.57 0.11 -3.24
C ASP A 37 16.45 1.64 -3.16
N ARG A 38 17.52 2.25 -2.65
CA ARG A 38 17.62 3.70 -2.51
C ARG A 38 17.53 4.42 -3.85
N ASN A 39 18.16 3.89 -4.91
CA ASN A 39 18.17 4.51 -6.22
C ASN A 39 16.77 4.54 -6.83
N LEU A 40 16.01 3.45 -6.67
CA LEU A 40 14.61 3.41 -7.08
C LEU A 40 13.77 4.40 -6.28
N GLY A 41 13.97 4.45 -4.97
CA GLY A 41 13.27 5.40 -4.09
C GLY A 41 13.50 6.85 -4.50
N ASP A 42 14.76 7.22 -4.77
CA ASP A 42 15.15 8.56 -5.20
C ASP A 42 14.53 8.89 -6.57
N ARG A 43 14.58 7.98 -7.55
CA ARG A 43 13.90 8.12 -8.85
C ARG A 43 12.40 8.36 -8.71
N LEU A 44 11.72 7.57 -7.88
CA LEU A 44 10.27 7.71 -7.65
C LEU A 44 9.93 9.00 -6.89
N HIS A 45 10.80 9.45 -6.00
CA HIS A 45 10.64 10.70 -5.27
C HIS A 45 10.79 11.92 -6.19
N GLU A 46 11.90 11.97 -6.93
CA GLU A 46 12.31 13.09 -7.80
C GLU A 46 11.45 13.24 -9.06
N SER A 47 10.72 12.20 -9.48
CA SER A 47 9.77 12.30 -10.59
C SER A 47 8.76 13.42 -10.36
N THR A 48 8.92 14.52 -11.11
CA THR A 48 8.08 15.73 -11.13
C THR A 48 6.85 15.58 -12.04
N GLY A 49 6.85 14.57 -12.91
CA GLY A 49 5.73 14.22 -13.78
C GLY A 49 4.74 13.23 -13.16
N ASN A 50 3.95 12.58 -14.02
CA ASN A 50 3.02 11.53 -13.61
C ASN A 50 3.79 10.36 -12.97
N LYS A 51 3.58 10.16 -11.66
CA LYS A 51 4.18 9.02 -10.97
C LYS A 51 3.55 7.72 -11.51
N PRO A 52 4.35 6.68 -11.79
CA PRO A 52 3.87 5.40 -12.31
C PRO A 52 3.13 4.55 -11.26
N PHE A 53 2.65 5.15 -10.17
CA PHE A 53 1.94 4.47 -9.11
C PHE A 53 0.89 5.36 -8.45
N THR A 54 -0.07 4.73 -7.78
CA THR A 54 -1.05 5.39 -6.91
C THR A 54 -1.17 4.62 -5.59
N ILE A 55 -1.57 5.33 -4.54
CA ILE A 55 -1.74 4.78 -3.20
C ILE A 55 -3.15 5.11 -2.72
N SER A 56 -3.88 4.09 -2.26
CA SER A 56 -5.19 4.29 -1.63
C SER A 56 -5.05 4.85 -0.22
N HIS A 57 -6.14 5.39 0.32
CA HIS A 57 -6.27 5.57 1.76
C HIS A 57 -6.15 4.22 2.47
N LEU A 58 -5.74 4.27 3.74
CA LEU A 58 -5.69 3.09 4.60
C LEU A 58 -7.10 2.59 4.88
N GLN A 59 -7.32 1.29 4.86
CA GLN A 59 -8.62 0.65 5.00
C GLN A 59 -8.63 -0.18 6.28
N THR A 60 -9.68 -0.13 7.09
CA THR A 60 -9.79 -0.92 8.34
C THR A 60 -10.83 -2.01 8.28
N GLN A 61 -11.74 -1.94 7.32
CA GLN A 61 -12.73 -2.96 7.08
C GLN A 61 -12.17 -3.93 6.05
N LYS A 62 -12.23 -5.23 6.35
CA LYS A 62 -12.05 -6.24 5.30
C LYS A 62 -13.20 -6.07 4.31
N PRO A 63 -12.96 -6.08 2.99
CA PRO A 63 -14.06 -6.15 2.03
C PRO A 63 -14.86 -7.41 2.37
N SER A 64 -16.06 -7.23 2.95
CA SER A 64 -16.87 -8.39 3.28
C SER A 64 -17.37 -8.98 1.97
N SER A 65 -17.23 -10.29 1.78
CA SER A 65 -17.78 -10.96 0.59
C SER A 65 -19.31 -10.88 0.52
N LYS A 66 -19.96 -10.44 1.60
CA LYS A 66 -21.42 -10.32 1.73
C LYS A 66 -21.96 -8.92 1.42
N SER A 67 -21.15 -7.87 1.51
CA SER A 67 -21.55 -6.52 1.10
C SER A 67 -21.19 -6.34 -0.38
N ARG A 68 -22.20 -6.20 -1.24
CA ARG A 68 -22.01 -5.86 -2.66
C ARG A 68 -21.30 -4.52 -2.85
N ASP A 69 -21.33 -3.67 -1.83
CA ASP A 69 -20.60 -2.41 -1.80
C ASP A 69 -19.15 -2.67 -1.40
N HIS A 70 -18.30 -2.88 -2.41
CA HIS A 70 -16.85 -2.77 -2.30
C HIS A 70 -16.46 -1.28 -2.20
N THR A 71 -17.01 -0.54 -1.25
CA THR A 71 -16.73 0.90 -1.13
C THR A 71 -15.47 1.10 -0.32
N LEU A 72 -14.47 1.78 -0.91
CA LEU A 72 -13.26 2.16 -0.19
C LEU A 72 -13.56 3.28 0.81
N GLN A 73 -12.98 3.17 2.00
CA GLN A 73 -12.96 4.23 2.97
C GLN A 73 -12.05 5.36 2.46
N TRP A 74 -12.62 6.53 2.24
CA TRP A 74 -11.89 7.70 1.74
C TRP A 74 -11.31 8.58 2.85
N GLN A 75 -11.82 8.48 4.08
CA GLN A 75 -11.29 9.22 5.24
C GLN A 75 -11.48 8.46 6.55
N HIS A 76 -10.58 8.73 7.50
CA HIS A 76 -10.70 8.32 8.90
C HIS A 76 -11.16 9.48 9.75
N LYS A 77 -12.30 9.34 10.41
CA LYS A 77 -12.83 10.34 11.36
C LYS A 77 -12.27 10.18 12.77
N LYS A 78 -11.65 9.04 13.07
CA LYS A 78 -11.10 8.67 14.38
C LYS A 78 -9.68 8.14 14.21
N PHE A 79 -8.90 8.24 15.28
CA PHE A 79 -7.57 7.64 15.32
C PHE A 79 -7.67 6.11 15.13
N LEU A 80 -6.61 5.48 14.64
CA LEU A 80 -6.54 4.02 14.57
C LEU A 80 -5.89 3.46 15.84
N PRO A 81 -6.57 2.59 16.60
CA PRO A 81 -5.97 1.92 17.73
C PRO A 81 -4.82 0.98 17.33
N PRO A 82 -3.86 0.72 18.23
CA PRO A 82 -2.91 -0.38 18.08
C PRO A 82 -3.63 -1.71 17.85
N GLY A 83 -3.01 -2.62 17.10
CA GLY A 83 -3.59 -3.93 16.81
C GLY A 83 -4.70 -3.93 15.76
N THR A 84 -5.13 -2.77 15.26
CA THR A 84 -6.17 -2.70 14.23
C THR A 84 -5.66 -3.30 12.94
N ASN A 85 -6.34 -4.34 12.45
CA ASN A 85 -6.06 -4.87 11.11
C ASN A 85 -6.44 -3.84 10.06
N CYS A 86 -5.45 -3.35 9.32
CA CYS A 86 -5.67 -2.45 8.21
C CYS A 86 -4.98 -2.93 6.95
N TRP A 87 -5.39 -2.41 5.82
CA TRP A 87 -4.77 -2.72 4.54
C TRP A 87 -4.72 -1.48 3.67
N TRP A 88 -3.72 -1.42 2.79
CA TRP A 88 -3.56 -0.33 1.84
C TRP A 88 -3.28 -0.94 0.46
N ARG A 89 -3.88 -0.38 -0.59
CA ARG A 89 -3.66 -0.74 -1.99
C ARG A 89 -2.64 0.17 -2.68
N VAL A 90 -1.61 -0.41 -3.28
CA VAL A 90 -0.72 0.24 -4.25
C VAL A 90 -1.14 -0.20 -5.65
N SER A 91 -1.41 0.74 -6.55
CA SER A 91 -1.58 0.43 -7.97
C SER A 91 -0.37 0.94 -8.74
N LEU A 92 0.15 0.13 -9.63
CA LEU A 92 1.35 0.35 -10.42
C LEU A 92 0.93 0.38 -11.89
N LEU A 93 1.43 1.35 -12.63
CA LEU A 93 1.06 1.59 -14.03
C LEU A 93 2.17 1.20 -15.00
N ASP A 94 3.30 0.70 -14.52
CA ASP A 94 4.46 0.32 -15.32
C ASP A 94 4.94 -1.10 -14.93
N ASP A 95 5.23 -1.92 -15.96
CA ASP A 95 5.70 -3.29 -15.80
C ASP A 95 7.06 -3.36 -15.11
N ASN A 96 7.95 -2.44 -15.48
CA ASN A 96 9.30 -2.39 -14.91
C ASN A 96 9.23 -2.11 -13.41
N LEU A 97 8.38 -1.17 -13.01
CA LEU A 97 8.18 -0.84 -11.61
C LEU A 97 7.66 -2.03 -10.80
N PHE A 98 6.74 -2.84 -11.34
CA PHE A 98 6.28 -4.03 -10.62
C PHE A 98 7.40 -5.06 -10.43
N SER A 99 8.22 -5.27 -11.46
CA SER A 99 9.39 -6.18 -11.37
C SER A 99 10.40 -5.71 -10.32
N GLU A 100 10.74 -4.42 -10.34
CA GLU A 100 11.62 -3.77 -9.36
C GLU A 100 11.03 -3.88 -7.93
N LEU A 101 9.73 -3.62 -7.77
CA LEU A 101 9.03 -3.71 -6.48
C LEU A 101 8.89 -5.16 -5.97
N THR A 102 8.85 -6.15 -6.84
CA THR A 102 8.74 -7.56 -6.44
C THR A 102 9.98 -8.00 -5.65
N GLN A 103 11.17 -7.58 -6.09
CA GLN A 103 12.41 -7.81 -5.36
C GLN A 103 12.41 -7.14 -3.98
N LEU A 104 11.80 -5.96 -3.91
CA LEU A 104 11.55 -5.21 -2.69
C LEU A 104 10.70 -6.02 -1.70
N TRP A 105 9.55 -6.53 -2.14
CA TRP A 105 8.64 -7.32 -1.30
C TRP A 105 9.27 -8.61 -0.75
N LEU A 106 10.18 -9.23 -1.50
CA LEU A 106 10.93 -10.40 -1.04
C LEU A 106 11.98 -10.09 0.03
N LYS A 107 12.49 -8.85 0.05
CA LYS A 107 13.58 -8.41 0.94
C LYS A 107 13.09 -7.60 2.14
N ILE A 108 11.83 -7.16 2.16
CA ILE A 108 11.26 -6.47 3.31
C ILE A 108 11.31 -7.39 4.54
N ASN A 109 11.94 -6.90 5.60
CA ASN A 109 11.94 -7.56 6.89
C ASN A 109 10.54 -7.42 7.54
N PRO A 110 9.78 -8.52 7.74
CA PRO A 110 8.46 -8.45 8.38
C PRO A 110 8.52 -8.09 9.86
N GLU A 111 9.67 -8.27 10.52
CA GLU A 111 9.84 -7.94 11.94
C GLU A 111 10.14 -6.46 12.17
N GLN A 112 10.61 -5.75 11.13
CA GLN A 112 10.95 -4.34 11.22
C GLN A 112 9.68 -3.48 11.26
N PRO A 113 9.47 -2.69 12.33
CA PRO A 113 8.40 -1.70 12.34
C PRO A 113 8.72 -0.56 11.38
N TRP A 114 7.71 -0.13 10.63
CA TRP A 114 7.76 0.99 9.72
C TRP A 114 7.17 2.24 10.34
N HIS A 115 7.93 3.33 10.31
CA HIS A 115 7.52 4.58 10.92
C HIS A 115 6.53 5.34 10.03
N LEU A 116 5.31 5.52 10.53
CA LEU A 116 4.34 6.49 10.06
C LEU A 116 4.22 7.58 11.13
N GLU A 117 5.28 8.40 11.23
CA GLU A 117 5.50 9.43 12.25
C GLU A 117 5.26 8.97 13.71
N PRO A 118 4.16 9.30 14.43
CA PRO A 118 4.04 8.87 15.82
C PRO A 118 3.76 7.37 15.93
N ALA A 119 3.48 6.71 14.81
CA ALA A 119 3.05 5.33 14.77
C ALA A 119 4.08 4.40 14.14
N ASN A 120 4.18 3.21 14.69
CA ASN A 120 4.90 2.10 14.08
C ASN A 120 3.91 1.15 13.43
N LEU A 121 4.19 0.68 12.22
CA LEU A 121 3.37 -0.26 11.46
C LEU A 121 4.17 -1.54 11.22
N ASN A 122 3.54 -2.68 11.44
CA ASN A 122 4.06 -3.95 10.96
C ASN A 122 3.42 -4.31 9.63
N ILE A 123 4.23 -4.77 8.67
CA ILE A 123 3.73 -5.40 7.45
C ILE A 123 3.49 -6.88 7.75
N ILE A 124 2.22 -7.28 7.70
CA ILE A 124 1.81 -8.67 7.98
C ILE A 124 1.98 -9.53 6.73
N SER A 125 1.60 -9.00 5.58
CA SER A 125 1.65 -9.74 4.31
C SER A 125 1.46 -8.79 3.13
N ILE A 126 1.96 -9.19 1.97
CA ILE A 126 1.77 -8.48 0.71
C ILE A 126 1.06 -9.42 -0.27
N LEU A 127 -0.03 -8.95 -0.87
CA LEU A 127 -0.86 -9.72 -1.80
C LEU A 127 -0.75 -9.09 -3.19
N SER A 128 -0.15 -9.83 -4.13
CA SER A 128 -0.03 -9.46 -5.54
C SER A 128 -0.91 -10.32 -6.46
N THR A 129 -1.40 -11.45 -5.97
CA THR A 129 -2.29 -12.36 -6.72
C THR A 129 -3.74 -12.21 -6.24
N PRO A 130 -4.74 -12.15 -7.15
CA PRO A 130 -6.15 -12.11 -6.79
C PRO A 130 -6.54 -13.23 -5.83
N LYS A 131 -7.29 -12.89 -4.78
CA LYS A 131 -7.92 -13.86 -3.88
C LYS A 131 -9.39 -13.50 -3.73
N SER A 132 -10.25 -14.51 -3.55
CA SER A 132 -11.71 -14.31 -3.43
C SER A 132 -12.10 -13.31 -2.32
N ASN A 133 -11.29 -13.21 -1.27
CA ASN A 133 -11.50 -12.28 -0.15
C ASN A 133 -10.83 -10.91 -0.33
N GLN A 134 -10.16 -10.64 -1.45
CA GLN A 134 -9.50 -9.37 -1.73
C GLN A 134 -9.64 -8.98 -3.22
N PRO A 135 -10.80 -8.41 -3.60
CA PRO A 135 -11.08 -8.03 -5.00
C PRO A 135 -10.22 -6.86 -5.51
N TRP A 136 -9.46 -6.23 -4.62
CA TRP A 136 -8.59 -5.10 -4.93
C TRP A 136 -7.18 -5.48 -5.38
N VAL A 137 -6.87 -6.78 -5.44
CA VAL A 137 -5.59 -7.30 -5.92
C VAL A 137 -5.79 -7.88 -7.31
N GLY A 138 -4.89 -7.55 -8.24
CA GLY A 138 -4.91 -8.12 -9.58
C GLY A 138 -4.00 -7.41 -10.55
N SER A 139 -4.00 -7.90 -11.77
CA SER A 139 -3.24 -7.37 -12.90
C SER A 139 -4.09 -7.44 -14.15
N PHE A 140 -3.96 -6.46 -15.01
CA PHE A 140 -4.57 -6.46 -16.33
C PHE A 140 -3.50 -6.12 -17.36
N SER A 141 -3.51 -6.81 -18.48
CA SER A 141 -2.77 -6.40 -19.66
C SER A 141 -3.38 -5.11 -20.23
N TYR A 142 -2.60 -4.31 -20.94
CA TYR A 142 -3.17 -3.15 -21.63
C TYR A 142 -4.17 -3.56 -22.72
N GLN A 143 -4.03 -4.76 -23.28
CA GLN A 143 -4.98 -5.32 -24.24
C GLN A 143 -6.33 -5.69 -23.61
N GLU A 144 -6.38 -5.95 -22.31
CA GLU A 144 -7.65 -6.19 -21.59
C GLU A 144 -8.34 -4.88 -21.18
N LEU A 145 -7.64 -3.74 -21.27
CA LEU A 145 -8.17 -2.42 -20.90
C LEU A 145 -8.74 -1.63 -22.08
N TYR A 146 -8.37 -1.99 -23.31
CA TYR A 146 -8.78 -1.33 -24.56
C TYR A 146 -9.41 -2.32 -25.52
#